data_AF-D8M2Q8-F1
#
_entry.id   AF-D8M2Q8-F1
#
_cell.length_a   1.000
_cell.length_b   1.000
_cell.length_c   1.000
_cell.angle_alpha   90.00
_cell.angle_beta   90.00
_cell.angle_gamma   90.00
#
_symmetry.space_group_name_H-M   'P 1'
#
loop_
_entity.id
_entity.type
_entity.pdbx_description
1 polymer ?
#
loop_
_entity_poly.entity_id
_entity_poly.type
_entity_poly.pdbx_seq_one_letter_code
_entity_poly.pdbx_strand_id
1 'polypeptide(L)'
;MLLWEDILKELNVLESSTSDNIQALNNIIHDIASIKDIENQIQTSLKRFISLLVDMEMYVKAGGSENQRIILNRFRDVYKDLSGNYRHSKAIADRKSTRIELFSGHYDQSNITKGIKIRSQEDSETQSLLKEMTAAKNSLRLADSFLEFGLRLLLTNGF
;
A
#
# COMPACT_ATOMS: atom_id res chain seq x y z
N MET A 1 -11.18 31.86 15.30
CA MET A 1 -10.00 31.33 16.01
C MET A 1 -10.48 30.08 16.73
N LEU A 2 -9.99 28.89 16.36
CA LEU A 2 -10.38 27.63 17.02
C LEU A 2 -9.75 27.61 18.43
N LEU A 3 -10.48 27.09 19.42
CA LEU A 3 -9.95 26.92 20.77
C LEU A 3 -8.94 25.76 20.78
N TRP A 4 -7.90 25.88 21.61
CA TRP A 4 -6.84 24.86 21.74
C TRP A 4 -7.40 23.44 21.97
N GLU A 5 -8.43 23.33 22.81
CA GLU A 5 -9.06 22.05 23.15
C GLU A 5 -9.79 21.41 21.97
N ASP A 6 -10.43 22.23 21.12
CA ASP A 6 -11.10 21.76 19.90
C ASP A 6 -10.07 21.19 18.92
N ILE A 7 -8.95 21.89 18.72
CA ILE A 7 -7.87 21.44 17.85
C ILE A 7 -7.29 20.11 18.36
N LEU A 8 -7.09 20.00 19.68
CA LEU A 8 -6.57 18.79 20.31
C LEU A 8 -7.52 17.60 20.15
N LYS A 9 -8.82 17.82 20.35
CA LYS A 9 -9.83 16.79 20.15
C LYS A 9 -9.88 16.32 18.70
N GLU A 10 -9.84 17.26 17.75
CA GLU A 10 -9.85 16.94 16.32
C GLU A 10 -8.60 16.17 15.90
N LEU A 11 -7.41 16.56 16.38
CA LEU A 11 -6.16 15.84 16.12
C LEU A 11 -6.16 14.40 16.65
N ASN A 12 -6.72 14.15 17.83
CA ASN A 12 -6.84 12.78 18.36
C ASN A 12 -7.78 11.91 17.50
N VAL A 13 -8.88 12.48 17.02
CA VAL A 13 -9.81 11.77 16.10
C VAL A 13 -9.13 11.49 14.76
N LEU A 14 -8.38 12.45 14.23
CA LEU A 14 -7.64 12.27 12.98
C LEU A 14 -6.50 11.27 13.14
N GLU A 15 -5.80 11.23 14.27
CA GLU A 15 -4.77 10.24 14.57
C GLU A 15 -5.34 8.82 14.51
N SER A 16 -6.42 8.56 15.27
CA SER A 16 -7.08 7.25 15.29
C SER A 16 -7.59 6.85 13.92
N SER A 17 -8.40 7.71 13.28
CA SER A 17 -9.00 7.40 11.98
C SER A 17 -7.96 7.22 10.87
N THR A 18 -6.87 7.99 10.87
CA THR A 18 -5.79 7.82 9.88
C THR A 18 -5.06 6.50 10.09
N SER A 19 -4.80 6.12 11.34
CA SER A 19 -4.21 4.82 11.68
C SER A 19 -5.11 3.67 11.22
N ASP A 20 -6.41 3.75 11.51
CA ASP A 20 -7.40 2.73 11.11
C ASP A 20 -7.48 2.60 9.58
N ASN A 21 -7.48 3.73 8.86
CA ASN A 21 -7.48 3.74 7.40
C ASN A 21 -6.19 3.15 6.80
N ILE A 22 -5.02 3.42 7.40
CA ILE A 22 -3.76 2.79 6.97
C ILE A 22 -3.82 1.27 7.16
N GLN A 23 -4.36 0.80 8.29
CA GLN A 23 -4.55 -0.62 8.53
C GLN A 23 -5.55 -1.23 7.54
N ALA A 24 -6.66 -0.54 7.26
CA ALA A 24 -7.62 -0.96 6.26
C ALA A 24 -6.98 -1.07 4.86
N LEU A 25 -6.17 -0.09 4.45
CA LEU A 25 -5.41 -0.12 3.19
C LEU A 25 -4.50 -1.35 3.09
N ASN A 26 -3.81 -1.69 4.19
CA ASN A 26 -2.95 -2.87 4.23
C ASN A 26 -3.74 -4.18 4.09
N ASN A 27 -4.98 -4.21 4.59
CA ASN A 27 -5.84 -5.39 4.58
C ASN A 27 -6.60 -5.60 3.27
N ILE A 28 -6.70 -4.60 2.38
CA ILE A 28 -7.36 -4.80 1.08
C ILE A 28 -6.56 -5.79 0.22
N ILE A 29 -7.28 -6.74 -0.38
CA ILE A 29 -6.70 -7.82 -1.20
C ILE A 29 -6.99 -7.64 -2.69
N HIS A 30 -8.24 -7.31 -3.09
CA HIS A 30 -8.67 -7.43 -4.50
C HIS A 30 -9.54 -6.28 -5.05
N ASP A 31 -9.66 -5.15 -4.37
CA ASP A 31 -10.53 -4.05 -4.83
C ASP A 31 -9.74 -2.75 -5.04
N ILE A 32 -9.51 -2.39 -6.31
CA ILE A 32 -8.79 -1.19 -6.73
C ILE A 32 -9.58 0.08 -6.39
N ALA A 33 -10.91 0.06 -6.50
CA ALA A 33 -11.74 1.21 -6.18
C ALA A 33 -11.63 1.53 -4.69
N SER A 34 -11.78 0.51 -3.84
CA SER A 34 -11.57 0.65 -2.39
C SER A 34 -10.16 1.11 -2.03
N ILE A 35 -9.11 0.64 -2.73
CA ILE A 35 -7.73 1.13 -2.51
C ILE A 35 -7.66 2.64 -2.76
N LYS A 36 -8.16 3.12 -3.90
CA LYS A 36 -8.13 4.54 -4.26
C LYS A 36 -8.96 5.40 -3.30
N ASP A 37 -10.12 4.91 -2.87
CA ASP A 37 -10.98 5.63 -1.93
C ASP A 37 -10.32 5.79 -0.56
N ILE A 38 -9.72 4.73 -0.01
CA ILE A 38 -9.01 4.79 1.27
C ILE A 38 -7.75 5.66 1.16
N GLU A 39 -7.01 5.60 0.04
CA GLU A 39 -5.87 6.50 -0.18
C GLU A 39 -6.29 7.97 -0.18
N ASN A 40 -7.41 8.31 -0.83
CA ASN A 40 -7.93 9.67 -0.84
C ASN A 40 -8.35 10.13 0.56
N GLN A 41 -8.98 9.24 1.35
CA GLN A 41 -9.34 9.53 2.73
C GLN A 41 -8.08 9.79 3.59
N ILE A 42 -7.06 8.93 3.51
CA ILE A 42 -5.80 9.12 4.26
C ILE A 42 -5.12 10.43 3.86
N GLN A 43 -5.03 10.74 2.56
CA GLN A 43 -4.43 11.99 2.10
C GLN A 43 -5.19 13.22 2.61
N THR A 44 -6.51 13.16 2.63
CA THR A 44 -7.36 14.25 3.14
C THR A 44 -7.15 14.42 4.64
N SER A 45 -7.14 13.32 5.40
CA SER A 45 -6.88 13.34 6.84
C SER A 45 -5.49 13.89 7.16
N LEU A 46 -4.44 13.47 6.44
CA LEU A 46 -3.07 13.98 6.64
C LEU A 46 -2.95 15.48 6.32
N LYS A 47 -3.61 15.96 5.26
CA LYS A 47 -3.65 17.41 4.94
C LYS A 47 -4.33 18.19 6.06
N ARG A 48 -5.46 17.68 6.57
CA ARG A 48 -6.17 18.31 7.69
C ARG A 48 -5.33 18.28 8.97
N PHE A 49 -4.65 17.17 9.23
CA PHE A 49 -3.74 16.99 10.38
C PHE A 49 -2.63 18.06 10.38
N ILE A 50 -1.97 18.27 9.22
CA ILE A 50 -0.96 19.33 9.07
C ILE A 50 -1.55 20.71 9.33
N SER A 51 -2.75 21.00 8.80
CA SER A 51 -3.39 22.30 8.98
C SER A 51 -3.60 22.60 10.47
N LEU A 52 -4.10 21.61 11.22
CA LEU A 52 -4.34 21.74 12.66
C LEU A 52 -3.05 21.82 13.47
N LEU A 53 -2.00 21.12 13.04
CA LEU A 53 -0.66 21.27 13.63
C LEU A 53 -0.16 22.71 13.48
N VAL A 54 -0.33 23.33 12.32
CA VAL A 54 0.04 24.74 12.10
C VAL A 54 -0.75 25.66 13.03
N ASP A 55 -2.05 25.41 13.21
CA ASP A 55 -2.88 26.19 14.13
C ASP A 55 -2.40 26.04 15.60
N MET A 56 -2.03 24.83 16.03
CA MET A 56 -1.39 24.60 17.34
C MET A 56 -0.05 25.32 17.47
N GLU A 57 0.78 25.31 16.43
CA GLU A 57 2.06 26.01 16.42
C GLU A 57 1.87 27.53 16.60
N MET A 58 0.88 28.11 15.93
CA MET A 58 0.54 29.52 16.11
C MET A 58 0.08 29.81 17.53
N TYR A 59 -0.78 28.95 18.09
CA TYR A 59 -1.25 29.09 19.48
C TYR A 59 -0.09 29.04 20.48
N VAL A 60 0.82 28.07 20.32
CA VAL A 60 1.99 27.91 21.17
C VAL A 60 2.94 29.11 21.05
N LYS A 61 3.18 29.62 19.83
CA LYS A 61 4.02 30.81 19.59
C LYS A 61 3.44 32.09 20.19
N ALA A 62 2.12 32.21 20.28
CA ALA A 62 1.43 33.38 20.83
C ALA A 62 1.49 33.49 22.37
N GLY A 63 2.11 32.52 23.06
CA GLY A 63 2.23 32.50 24.52
C GLY A 63 1.78 31.21 25.18
N GLY A 64 1.80 30.08 24.46
CA GLY A 64 1.40 28.79 25.01
C GLY A 64 2.33 28.29 26.11
N SER A 65 1.76 27.47 27.00
CA SER A 65 2.46 26.86 28.13
C SER A 65 3.45 25.78 27.69
N GLU A 66 4.36 25.40 28.59
CA GLU A 66 5.33 24.33 28.33
C GLU A 66 4.65 23.00 28.02
N ASN A 67 3.57 22.66 28.74
CA ASN A 67 2.77 21.47 28.48
C ASN A 67 2.19 21.47 27.06
N GLN A 68 1.75 22.62 26.55
CA GLN A 68 1.23 22.75 25.18
C GLN A 68 2.34 22.54 24.13
N ARG A 69 3.57 22.96 24.41
CA ARG A 69 4.74 22.68 23.55
C ARG A 69 5.05 21.18 23.49
N ILE A 70 5.01 20.50 24.63
CA ILE A 70 5.22 19.05 24.71
C ILE A 70 4.16 18.31 23.87
N ILE A 71 2.89 18.69 24.02
CA ILE A 71 1.79 18.11 23.25
C ILE A 71 1.96 18.34 21.74
N LEU A 72 2.32 19.56 21.33
CA LEU A 72 2.60 19.88 19.94
C LEU A 72 3.72 19.00 19.36
N ASN A 73 4.82 18.81 20.09
CA ASN A 73 5.91 17.95 19.65
C ASN A 73 5.48 16.49 19.50
N ARG A 74 4.67 15.97 20.44
CA ARG A 74 4.07 14.63 20.32
C ARG A 74 3.26 14.49 19.04
N PHE A 75 2.39 15.44 18.71
CA PHE A 75 1.61 15.38 17.47
C PHE A 75 2.45 15.54 16.20
N ARG A 76 3.57 16.27 16.24
CA ARG A 76 4.53 16.32 15.11
C ARG A 76 5.17 14.96 14.85
N ASP A 77 5.53 14.24 15.91
CA ASP A 77 6.11 12.91 15.79
C ASP A 77 5.06 11.90 15.28
N VAL A 78 3.85 11.95 15.82
CA VAL A 78 2.70 11.16 15.32
C VAL A 78 2.46 11.42 13.82
N TYR A 79 2.49 12.68 13.38
CA TYR A 79 2.33 12.99 11.96
C TYR A 79 3.44 12.38 11.10
N LYS A 80 4.70 12.49 11.54
CA LYS A 80 5.84 11.86 10.83
C LYS A 80 5.63 10.36 10.71
N ASP A 81 5.25 9.70 11.79
CA ASP A 81 5.01 8.25 11.81
C ASP A 81 3.85 7.86 10.90
N LEU A 82 2.70 8.53 11.00
CA LEU A 82 1.55 8.28 10.13
C LEU A 82 1.88 8.51 8.65
N SER A 83 2.60 9.58 8.33
CA SER A 83 3.01 9.87 6.95
C SER A 83 4.01 8.84 6.41
N GLY A 84 4.94 8.36 7.24
CA GLY A 84 5.91 7.32 6.91
C GLY A 84 5.21 5.98 6.68
N ASN A 85 4.31 5.59 7.59
CA ASN A 85 3.50 4.39 7.49
C ASN A 85 2.63 4.41 6.24
N TYR A 86 1.95 5.52 5.98
CA TYR A 86 1.15 5.68 4.75
C TYR A 86 2.01 5.54 3.50
N ARG A 87 3.20 6.16 3.44
CA ARG A 87 4.10 6.03 2.29
C ARG A 87 4.49 4.57 2.02
N HIS A 88 4.78 3.82 3.07
CA HIS A 88 5.09 2.40 2.96
C HIS A 88 3.89 1.58 2.50
N SER A 89 2.74 1.77 3.15
CA SER A 89 1.48 1.11 2.79
C SER A 89 1.04 1.43 1.37
N LYS A 90 1.20 2.67 0.92
CA LYS A 90 0.93 3.08 -0.45
C LYS A 90 1.80 2.34 -1.46
N ALA A 91 3.10 2.23 -1.22
CA ALA A 91 3.99 1.47 -2.12
C ALA A 91 3.59 -0.02 -2.22
N ILE A 92 3.04 -0.60 -1.15
CA ILE A 92 2.47 -1.94 -1.16
C ILE A 92 1.15 -1.97 -1.95
N ALA A 93 0.25 -1.01 -1.71
CA ALA A 93 -1.02 -0.88 -2.38
C ALA A 93 -0.87 -0.67 -3.89
N ASP A 94 0.07 0.18 -4.33
CA ASP A 94 0.40 0.40 -5.73
C ASP A 94 0.80 -0.91 -6.42
N ARG A 95 1.62 -1.74 -5.77
CA ARG A 95 1.99 -3.07 -6.28
C ARG A 95 0.80 -4.02 -6.35
N LYS A 96 -0.10 -3.98 -5.36
CA LYS A 96 -1.35 -4.77 -5.37
C LYS A 96 -2.26 -4.30 -6.50
N SER A 97 -2.47 -3.00 -6.65
CA SER A 97 -3.28 -2.41 -7.72
C SER A 97 -2.73 -2.77 -9.09
N THR A 98 -1.43 -2.59 -9.31
CA THR A 98 -0.75 -2.96 -10.57
C THR A 98 -0.94 -4.45 -10.87
N ARG A 99 -0.78 -5.31 -9.86
CA ARG A 99 -1.05 -6.74 -10.00
C ARG A 99 -2.51 -6.99 -10.39
N ILE A 100 -3.47 -6.42 -9.66
CA ILE A 100 -4.89 -6.61 -9.96
C ILE A 100 -5.16 -6.13 -11.40
N GLU A 101 -4.74 -4.93 -11.81
CA GLU A 101 -4.95 -4.40 -13.16
C GLU A 101 -4.36 -5.30 -14.26
N LEU A 102 -3.15 -5.83 -14.05
CA LEU A 102 -2.50 -6.76 -14.99
C LEU A 102 -3.23 -8.11 -15.11
N PHE A 103 -3.91 -8.55 -14.05
CA PHE A 103 -4.61 -9.84 -14.00
C PHE A 103 -6.15 -9.72 -14.11
N SER A 104 -6.73 -8.53 -13.97
CA SER A 104 -8.16 -8.23 -14.05
C SER A 104 -8.62 -7.98 -15.48
N GLY A 105 -7.69 -7.81 -16.43
CA GLY A 105 -7.98 -7.81 -17.87
C GLY A 105 -8.57 -9.11 -18.44
N HIS A 106 -8.85 -10.11 -17.58
CA HIS A 106 -9.32 -11.45 -17.97
C HIS A 106 -10.72 -11.83 -17.44
N TYR A 107 -11.45 -10.92 -16.79
CA TYR A 107 -12.79 -11.23 -16.24
C TYR A 107 -13.96 -10.40 -16.78
N ASP A 108 -13.75 -9.49 -17.75
CA ASP A 108 -14.86 -8.87 -18.48
C ASP A 108 -15.11 -9.58 -19.83
N GLN A 109 -15.49 -10.85 -19.72
CA GLN A 109 -16.05 -11.61 -20.85
C GLN A 109 -17.57 -11.42 -20.99
N SER A 110 -18.16 -10.43 -20.31
CA SER A 110 -19.60 -10.17 -20.29
C SER A 110 -20.07 -8.98 -21.13
N ASN A 111 -19.17 -8.13 -21.65
CA ASN A 111 -19.52 -7.06 -22.60
C ASN A 111 -19.00 -7.32 -24.01
N ILE A 112 -19.39 -8.48 -24.57
CA ILE A 112 -19.44 -8.67 -26.01
C ILE A 112 -20.66 -7.92 -26.53
N THR A 113 -20.54 -6.66 -26.96
CA THR A 113 -21.21 -6.20 -28.19
C THR A 113 -20.64 -4.87 -28.68
N LYS A 114 -20.30 -4.87 -29.98
CA LYS A 114 -20.01 -3.72 -30.85
C LYS A 114 -18.55 -3.25 -30.92
N GLY A 115 -17.83 -3.94 -31.80
CA GLY A 115 -17.01 -3.27 -32.81
C GLY A 115 -15.61 -2.89 -32.35
N ILE A 116 -14.67 -3.82 -32.50
CA ILE A 116 -13.51 -3.73 -33.42
C ILE A 116 -12.58 -4.90 -33.06
N LYS A 117 -12.48 -5.84 -34.01
CA LYS A 117 -11.43 -6.85 -34.08
C LYS A 117 -10.06 -6.16 -34.21
N ILE A 118 -9.02 -6.83 -33.73
CA ILE A 118 -7.56 -6.57 -33.83
C ILE A 118 -6.94 -6.14 -32.48
N ARG A 119 -6.84 -7.07 -31.51
CA ARG A 119 -5.81 -7.10 -30.42
C ARG A 119 -5.55 -8.50 -29.83
N SER A 120 -6.31 -9.53 -30.21
CA SER A 120 -6.32 -10.82 -29.49
C SER A 120 -5.16 -11.79 -29.75
N GLN A 121 -4.19 -11.48 -30.62
CA GLN A 121 -3.18 -12.46 -31.05
C GLN A 121 -1.79 -12.17 -30.44
N GLU A 122 -1.37 -10.92 -30.39
CA GLU A 122 -0.12 -10.48 -29.71
C GLU A 122 -0.22 -10.65 -28.18
N ASP A 123 -1.42 -10.45 -27.61
CA ASP A 123 -1.67 -10.66 -26.18
C ASP A 123 -1.67 -12.15 -25.80
N SER A 124 -2.13 -13.05 -26.69
CA SER A 124 -2.10 -14.50 -26.47
C SER A 124 -0.67 -15.05 -26.49
N GLU A 125 0.15 -14.55 -27.42
CA GLU A 125 1.55 -14.95 -27.53
C GLU A 125 2.37 -14.45 -26.35
N THR A 126 2.14 -13.20 -25.91
CA THR A 126 2.77 -12.63 -24.71
C THR A 126 2.39 -13.41 -23.45
N GLN A 127 1.13 -13.83 -23.31
CA GLN A 127 0.69 -14.66 -22.18
C GLN A 127 1.23 -16.09 -22.23
N SER A 128 1.37 -16.68 -23.42
CA SER A 128 2.01 -17.99 -23.58
C SER A 128 3.48 -17.91 -23.18
N LEU A 129 4.20 -16.89 -23.68
CA LEU A 129 5.60 -16.65 -23.34
C LEU A 129 5.80 -16.47 -21.83
N LEU A 130 4.95 -15.72 -21.15
CA LEU A 130 5.06 -15.52 -19.70
C LEU A 130 4.76 -16.80 -18.90
N LYS A 131 3.81 -17.63 -19.36
CA LYS A 131 3.56 -18.95 -18.76
C LYS A 131 4.74 -19.89 -18.98
N GLU A 132 5.32 -19.90 -20.18
CA GLU A 132 6.51 -20.68 -20.51
C GLU A 132 7.72 -20.23 -19.68
N MET A 133 7.95 -18.92 -19.53
CA MET A 133 9.02 -18.40 -18.66
C MET A 133 8.82 -18.79 -17.19
N THR A 134 7.59 -18.76 -16.71
CA THR A 134 7.27 -19.17 -15.32
C THR A 134 7.46 -20.68 -15.14
N ALA A 135 7.05 -21.47 -16.12
CA ALA A 135 7.25 -22.92 -16.13
C ALA A 135 8.75 -23.27 -16.20
N ALA A 136 9.52 -22.59 -17.05
CA ALA A 136 10.97 -22.75 -17.15
C ALA A 136 11.68 -22.39 -15.84
N LYS A 137 11.30 -21.29 -15.19
CA LYS A 137 11.84 -20.90 -13.88
C LYS A 137 11.56 -21.93 -12.79
N ASN A 138 10.34 -22.47 -12.77
CA ASN A 138 9.97 -23.51 -11.81
C ASN A 138 10.69 -24.84 -12.10
N SER A 139 10.85 -25.20 -13.38
CA SER A 139 11.61 -26.37 -13.81
C SER A 139 13.08 -26.26 -13.44
N LEU A 140 13.70 -25.10 -13.64
CA LEU A 140 15.08 -24.84 -13.23
C LEU A 140 15.24 -24.97 -11.71
N ARG A 141 14.31 -24.40 -10.93
CA ARG A 141 14.33 -24.53 -9.46
C ARG A 141 14.19 -25.98 -9.00
N LEU A 142 13.38 -26.77 -9.68
CA LEU A 142 13.24 -28.21 -9.43
C LEU A 142 14.53 -28.96 -9.79
N ALA A 143 15.16 -28.64 -10.93
CA ALA A 143 16.44 -29.24 -11.31
C ALA A 143 17.54 -28.93 -10.29
N ASP A 144 17.62 -27.69 -9.79
CA ASP A 144 18.53 -27.31 -8.71
C ASP A 144 18.23 -28.08 -7.43
N SER A 145 16.95 -28.25 -7.08
CA SER A 145 16.54 -29.04 -5.91
C SER A 145 16.91 -30.52 -6.05
N PHE A 146 16.81 -31.08 -7.26
CA PHE A 146 17.24 -32.46 -7.54
C PHE A 146 18.76 -32.61 -7.52
N LEU A 147 19.51 -31.63 -8.02
CA LEU A 147 20.97 -31.61 -7.94
C LEU A 147 21.44 -31.49 -6.50
N GLU A 148 20.84 -30.61 -5.70
CA GLU A 148 21.11 -30.50 -4.26
C GLU A 148 20.78 -31.79 -3.52
N PHE A 149 19.64 -32.41 -3.84
CA PHE A 149 19.26 -33.70 -3.28
C PHE A 149 20.25 -34.81 -3.67
N GLY A 150 20.65 -34.88 -4.94
CA GLY A 150 21.64 -35.84 -5.44
C GLY A 150 23.03 -35.64 -4.82
N LEU A 151 23.48 -34.39 -4.68
CA LEU A 151 24.70 -34.02 -3.96
C LEU A 151 24.63 -34.44 -2.50
N ARG A 152 23.51 -34.18 -1.82
CA ARG A 152 23.31 -34.65 -0.43
C ARG A 152 23.31 -36.16 -0.37
N LEU A 153 22.64 -36.85 -1.29
CA LEU A 153 22.59 -38.31 -1.32
C LEU A 153 23.97 -38.92 -1.54
N LEU A 154 24.81 -38.33 -2.41
CA LEU A 154 26.21 -38.72 -2.63
C LEU A 154 27.11 -38.41 -1.43
N LEU A 155 26.88 -37.30 -0.72
CA LEU A 155 27.62 -36.97 0.50
C LEU A 155 27.19 -37.84 1.69
N THR A 156 25.96 -38.35 1.69
CA THR A 156 25.41 -39.18 2.79
C THR A 156 25.58 -40.68 2.55
N ASN A 157 25.58 -41.13 1.29
CA ASN A 157 25.77 -42.54 0.89
C ASN A 157 27.06 -42.75 0.08
N GLY A 158 27.99 -41.81 0.13
CA GLY A 158 29.33 -41.98 -0.44
C GLY A 158 30.05 -43.13 0.25
N PHE A 159 30.57 -44.05 -0.56
CA PHE A 159 31.60 -45.02 -0.17
C PHE A 159 32.79 -44.35 0.52
#